data_AF-A0A7V2FYR3-F1
#
_entry.id   AF-A0A7V2FYR3-F1
#
_cell.length_a   1.000
_cell.length_b   1.000
_cell.length_c   1.000
_cell.angle_alpha   90.00
_cell.angle_beta   90.00
_cell.angle_gamma   90.00
#
_symmetry.space_group_name_H-M   'P 1'
#
loop_
_entity.id
_entity.type
_entity.pdbx_description
1 polymer ?
#
loop_
_entity_poly.entity_id
_entity_poly.type
_entity_poly.pdbx_seq_one_letter_code
_entity_poly.pdbx_strand_id
1 'polypeptide(L)'
;MDRPARDRQGAADFGVEVLSPSDRSVEVEARIQDDRNAGVRLIWAVNPSARTVTEYGSRKRVRVPTDADTLDGQDAAPGCSARVAEQFE
;
A
#
# COMPACT_ATOMS: atom_id res chain seq x y z
N MET A 1 14.39 -8.95 13.94
CA MET A 1 14.48 -7.51 14.26
C MET A 1 13.08 -6.99 14.15
N ASP A 2 12.40 -6.84 15.28
CA ASP A 2 11.01 -6.38 15.35
C ASP A 2 11.00 -4.89 14.98
N ARG A 3 10.31 -4.52 13.91
CA ARG A 3 10.20 -3.11 13.50
C ARG A 3 9.28 -2.47 14.54
N PRO A 4 9.65 -1.35 15.20
CA PRO A 4 8.80 -0.76 16.21
C PRO A 4 7.42 -0.47 15.61
N ALA A 5 6.37 -0.94 16.27
CA ALA A 5 5.00 -0.61 15.91
C ALA A 5 4.88 0.91 15.83
N ARG A 6 4.55 1.43 14.65
CA ARG A 6 4.32 2.86 14.47
C ARG A 6 3.13 3.23 15.36
N ASP A 7 3.37 4.04 16.39
CA ASP A 7 2.32 4.68 17.18
C ASP A 7 1.56 5.65 16.26
N ARG A 8 0.49 5.16 15.62
CA ARG A 8 -0.40 5.95 14.77
C ARG A 8 -1.68 6.21 15.54
N GLN A 9 -1.76 7.35 16.20
CA GLN A 9 -2.99 7.84 16.79
C GLN A 9 -3.94 8.30 15.66
N GLY A 10 -4.98 7.50 15.40
CA GLY A 10 -5.97 7.74 14.34
C GLY A 10 -5.75 6.82 13.14
N ALA A 11 -6.79 6.08 12.76
CA ALA A 11 -6.77 5.27 11.56
C ALA A 11 -6.65 6.20 10.34
N ALA A 12 -5.49 6.20 9.68
CA ALA A 12 -5.37 6.85 8.39
C ALA A 12 -6.25 6.12 7.39
N ASP A 13 -7.07 6.83 6.62
CA ASP A 13 -7.91 6.18 5.61
C ASP A 13 -7.11 5.63 4.42
N PHE A 14 -5.90 6.14 4.22
CA PHE A 14 -4.97 5.79 3.16
C PHE A 14 -3.55 5.51 3.70
N GLY A 15 -2.86 4.52 3.13
CA GLY A 15 -1.49 4.18 3.46
C GLY A 15 -0.64 3.84 2.24
N VAL A 16 0.66 4.12 2.32
CA VAL A 16 1.66 3.68 1.33
C VAL A 16 2.72 2.86 2.05
N GLU A 17 2.95 1.64 1.58
CA GLU A 17 3.93 0.71 2.14
C GLU A 17 4.97 0.37 1.06
N VAL A 18 6.20 0.83 1.25
CA VAL A 18 7.32 0.54 0.34
C VAL A 18 8.05 -0.71 0.84
N LEU A 19 8.00 -1.77 0.04
CA LEU A 19 8.57 -3.07 0.39
C LEU A 19 10.09 -3.05 0.27
N SER A 20 10.76 -3.61 1.26
CA SER A 20 12.21 -3.81 1.20
C SER A 20 12.55 -5.09 0.42
N PRO A 21 13.72 -5.17 -0.24
CA PRO A 21 14.18 -6.41 -0.87
C PRO A 21 14.30 -7.59 0.12
N SER A 22 14.46 -7.30 1.41
CA SER A 22 14.54 -8.29 2.49
C SER A 22 13.20 -8.64 3.13
N ASP A 23 12.10 -7.94 2.77
CA ASP A 23 10.79 -8.22 3.35
C ASP A 23 10.31 -9.60 2.90
N ARG A 24 9.90 -10.43 3.86
CA ARG A 24 9.27 -11.72 3.55
C ARG A 24 7.81 -11.49 3.21
N SER A 25 7.29 -12.17 2.20
CA SER A 25 5.90 -12.02 1.73
C SER A 25 4.87 -12.17 2.86
N VAL A 26 5.12 -13.08 3.80
CA VAL A 26 4.25 -13.32 4.97
C VAL A 26 4.23 -12.14 5.95
N GLU A 27 5.34 -11.43 6.12
CA GLU A 27 5.43 -10.26 7.01
C GLU A 27 4.78 -9.03 6.37
N VAL A 28 4.90 -8.91 5.04
CA VAL A 28 4.21 -7.89 4.26
C VAL A 28 2.70 -8.09 4.36
N GLU A 29 2.23 -9.31 4.10
CA GLU A 29 0.80 -9.61 4.17
C GLU A 29 0.26 -9.38 5.59
N ALA A 30 0.97 -9.81 6.63
CA ALA A 30 0.59 -9.53 8.01
C ALA A 30 0.43 -8.03 8.28
N ARG A 31 1.42 -7.21 7.87
CA ARG A 31 1.35 -5.75 8.02
C ARG A 31 0.17 -5.13 7.27
N ILE A 32 -0.08 -5.55 6.02
CA ILE A 32 -1.23 -5.10 5.23
C ILE A 32 -2.55 -5.43 5.95
N GLN A 33 -2.67 -6.64 6.51
CA GLN A 33 -3.87 -7.04 7.22
C GLN A 33 -4.04 -6.26 8.53
N ASP A 34 -2.97 -6.00 9.27
CA ASP A 34 -3.00 -5.19 10.50
C ASP A 34 -3.50 -3.77 10.20
N ASP A 35 -2.97 -3.11 9.16
CA ASP A 35 -3.41 -1.79 8.74
C ASP A 35 -4.90 -1.79 8.32
N ARG A 36 -5.34 -2.82 7.58
CA ARG A 36 -6.76 -2.95 7.19
C ARG A 36 -7.68 -3.19 8.38
N ASN A 37 -7.25 -4.00 9.35
CA ASN A 37 -7.98 -4.24 10.59
C ASN A 37 -8.05 -2.97 11.47
N ALA A 38 -7.04 -2.11 11.38
CA ALA A 38 -7.04 -0.79 12.01
C ALA A 38 -7.95 0.25 11.30
N GLY A 39 -8.54 -0.10 10.15
CA GLY A 39 -9.50 0.75 9.45
C GLY A 39 -8.98 1.45 8.20
N VAL A 40 -7.74 1.19 7.77
CA VAL A 40 -7.20 1.75 6.53
C VAL A 40 -8.03 1.26 5.33
N ARG A 41 -8.60 2.20 4.57
CA ARG A 41 -9.55 1.91 3.47
C ARG A 41 -8.85 1.65 2.13
N LEU A 42 -7.65 2.18 1.95
CA LEU A 42 -6.83 2.04 0.75
C LEU A 42 -5.35 1.94 1.11
N ILE A 43 -4.64 0.92 0.62
CA ILE A 43 -3.19 0.78 0.78
C ILE A 43 -2.54 0.57 -0.59
N TRP A 44 -1.48 1.32 -0.88
CA TRP A 44 -0.59 1.05 -2.01
C TRP A 44 0.70 0.40 -1.50
N ALA A 45 0.88 -0.88 -1.81
CA ALA A 45 2.12 -1.60 -1.55
C ALA A 45 3.03 -1.48 -2.78
N VAL A 46 4.11 -0.72 -2.67
CA VAL A 46 5.08 -0.51 -3.76
C VAL A 46 6.22 -1.49 -3.57
N ASN A 47 6.51 -2.32 -4.56
CA ASN A 47 7.69 -3.17 -4.60
C ASN A 47 8.67 -2.65 -5.66
N PRO A 48 9.69 -1.87 -5.27
CA PRO A 48 10.66 -1.33 -6.22
C PRO A 48 11.49 -2.42 -6.91
N SER A 49 11.79 -3.51 -6.21
CA SER A 49 12.60 -4.61 -6.76
C SER A 49 11.87 -5.35 -7.88
N ALA A 50 10.56 -5.54 -7.72
CA ALA A 50 9.72 -6.17 -8.72
C ALA A 50 9.11 -5.17 -9.73
N ARG A 51 9.29 -3.86 -9.51
CA ARG A 51 8.60 -2.78 -10.23
C ARG A 51 7.09 -3.01 -10.30
N THR A 52 6.47 -3.28 -9.16
CA THR A 52 5.02 -3.48 -9.05
C THR A 52 4.41 -2.60 -7.96
N VAL A 53 3.16 -2.23 -8.17
CA VAL A 53 2.30 -1.69 -7.11
C VAL A 53 1.11 -2.62 -6.94
N THR A 54 0.76 -2.93 -5.69
CA THR A 54 -0.47 -3.64 -5.34
C THR A 54 -1.38 -2.69 -4.56
N GLU A 55 -2.59 -2.49 -5.07
CA GLU A 55 -3.65 -1.69 -4.46
C GLU A 55 -4.57 -2.60 -3.63
N TYR A 56 -4.63 -2.38 -2.32
CA TYR A 56 -5.56 -3.06 -1.41
C TYR A 56 -6.70 -2.12 -0.99
N GLY A 57 -7.95 -2.50 -1.26
CA GLY A 57 -9.14 -1.69 -0.95
C GLY A 57 -10.09 -2.29 0.10
N SER A 58 -11.05 -1.48 0.55
CA SER A 58 -11.97 -1.76 1.67
C SER A 58 -12.90 -2.98 1.51
N ARG A 59 -13.14 -3.49 0.29
CA ARG A 59 -14.03 -4.66 0.03
C ARG A 59 -13.29 -5.97 -0.25
N LYS A 60 -12.09 -6.17 0.32
CA LYS A 60 -11.18 -7.28 -0.08
C LYS A 60 -10.79 -7.23 -1.56
N ARG A 61 -10.93 -6.06 -2.18
CA ARG A 61 -10.45 -5.81 -3.54
C ARG A 61 -8.93 -5.71 -3.48
N VAL A 62 -8.26 -6.50 -4.30
CA VAL A 62 -6.84 -6.37 -4.57
C VAL A 62 -6.68 -6.14 -6.06
N ARG A 63 -5.88 -5.13 -6.44
CA ARG A 63 -5.59 -4.80 -7.82
C ARG A 63 -4.08 -4.72 -7.99
N VAL A 64 -3.56 -5.24 -9.09
CA VAL A 64 -2.14 -5.11 -9.47
C VAL A 64 -2.10 -4.29 -10.75
N PRO A 65 -2.16 -2.95 -10.65
CA PRO A 65 -2.10 -2.07 -11.80
C PRO A 65 -0.76 -2.19 -12.54
N THR A 66 -0.82 -1.96 -13.84
CA THR A 66 0.30 -1.98 -14.78
C THR A 66 0.91 -0.59 -14.91
N ASP A 67 2.08 -0.48 -15.56
CA ASP A 67 2.74 0.80 -15.81
C ASP A 67 1.87 1.83 -16.56
N ALA A 68 0.90 1.36 -17.35
CA ALA A 68 -0.04 2.22 -18.09
C ALA A 68 -1.16 2.80 -17.20
N ASP A 69 -1.36 2.24 -16.00
CA ASP A 69 -2.43 2.64 -15.10
C ASP A 69 -2.04 3.84 -14.25
N THR A 70 -3.06 4.56 -13.79
CA THR A 70 -2.95 5.59 -12.75
C THR A 70 -3.61 5.08 -11.48
N LEU A 71 -2.89 5.22 -10.36
CA LEU A 71 -3.39 5.01 -9.02
C LEU A 71 -4.25 6.21 -8.62
N ASP A 72 -5.39 5.95 -7.98
CA ASP A 72 -6.33 6.97 -7.52
C ASP A 72 -6.60 6.76 -6.02
N GLY A 73 -6.40 7.82 -5.24
CA GLY A 73 -6.56 7.82 -3.78
C GLY A 73 -8.01 7.65 -3.31
N GLN A 74 -8.98 7.76 -4.22
CA GLN A 74 -10.42 7.60 -3.98
C GLN A 74 -10.89 8.50 -2.81
N ASP A 75 -11.96 8.10 -2.13
CA ASP A 75 -12.45 8.78 -0.93
C ASP A 75 -11.48 8.67 0.28
N ALA A 76 -10.44 7.85 0.17
CA ALA A 76 -9.44 7.65 1.21
C ALA A 76 -8.34 8.73 1.18
N ALA A 77 -8.03 9.26 -0.01
CA ALA A 77 -7.13 10.39 -0.22
C ALA A 77 -7.55 11.19 -1.47
N PRO A 78 -8.62 12.02 -1.38
CA PRO A 78 -9.15 12.73 -2.53
C PRO A 78 -8.11 13.64 -3.19
N GLY A 79 -7.99 13.57 -4.51
CA GLY A 79 -7.02 14.34 -5.30
C GLY A 79 -5.59 13.76 -5.30
N CYS A 80 -5.33 12.71 -4.53
CA CYS A 80 -4.08 11.96 -4.63
C CYS A 80 -4.15 11.04 -5.85
N SER A 81 -3.22 11.20 -6.79
CA SER A 81 -3.08 10.31 -7.94
C SER A 81 -1.60 10.14 -8.28
N ALA A 82 -1.26 8.99 -8.84
CA ALA A 82 0.12 8.66 -9.19
C ALA A 82 0.17 7.72 -10.39
N ARG A 83 1.00 8.02 -11.40
CA ARG A 83 1.25 7.06 -12.47
C ARG A 83 2.12 5.93 -11.95
N VAL A 84 1.76 4.70 -12.28
CA VAL A 84 2.53 3.52 -11.82
C VAL A 84 3.96 3.56 -12.35
N ALA A 85 4.14 3.92 -13.63
CA ALA A 85 5.46 3.99 -14.24
C ALA A 85 6.44 4.94 -13.51
N GLU A 86 5.93 6.06 -12.99
CA GLU A 86 6.71 7.10 -12.32
C GLU A 86 7.13 6.71 -10.88
N GLN A 87 6.65 5.59 -10.35
CA GLN A 87 6.99 5.16 -8.97
C GLN A 87 8.36 4.48 -8.84
N PHE A 88 9.04 4.24 -9.96
CA PHE A 88 10.26 3.43 -10.03
C PHE A 88 11.41 4.13 -10.77
N GLU A 89 11.32 5.45 -10.93
CA GLU A 89 12.33 6.31 -11.56
C GLU A 89 13.29 6.92 -10.53
#